data_AF-A0A8C4Q8Q3-F1
#
_entry.id   AF-A0A8C4Q8Q3-F1
#
_cell.length_a   1.000
_cell.length_b   1.000
_cell.length_c   1.000
_cell.angle_alpha   90.00
_cell.angle_beta   90.00
_cell.angle_gamma   90.00
#
_symmetry.space_group_name_H-M   'P 1'
#
loop_
_entity.id
_entity.type
_entity.pdbx_description
1 polymer ?
#
loop_
_entity_poly.entity_id
_entity_poly.type
_entity_poly.pdbx_seq_one_letter_code
_entity_poly.pdbx_strand_id
1 'polypeptide(L)'
;MDSLDHGLWRCRYLCGRTKVRVFRSLVLPVLLYGCETWTLTKDLRRRLNSFGTRSLRRILGYHWSDFVSNERLLRETRMRFVTCIVRERQLRLYGHVRLLTQDNFIEDVRRKRYYEKPCRRCQRQSFEMCKRIYDSEMSRRIKFLSQKNRTDPWVGYEQERLRRVVCFTC
;
A
#
# COMPACT_ATOMS: atom_id res chain seq x y z
N MET A 1 13.73 -16.45 22.59
CA MET A 1 12.71 -15.56 23.23
C MET A 1 12.09 -16.33 24.39
N ASP A 2 12.94 -16.87 25.26
CA ASP A 2 12.55 -17.91 26.24
C ASP A 2 12.45 -17.33 27.66
N SER A 3 12.88 -16.08 27.82
CA SER A 3 12.87 -15.32 29.08
C SER A 3 11.50 -14.73 29.47
N LEU A 4 10.51 -14.70 28.57
CA LEU A 4 9.17 -14.19 28.88
C LEU A 4 8.23 -15.27 29.45
N ASP A 5 8.65 -16.55 29.48
CA ASP A 5 7.74 -17.68 29.67
C ASP A 5 7.42 -18.06 31.13
N HIS A 6 8.06 -17.45 32.13
CA HIS A 6 8.02 -17.98 33.49
C HIS A 6 6.97 -17.37 34.45
N GLY A 7 6.52 -16.12 34.23
CA GLY A 7 5.61 -15.45 35.17
C GLY A 7 4.21 -15.18 34.61
N LEU A 8 4.12 -14.27 33.63
CA LEU A 8 2.85 -13.72 33.17
C LEU A 8 1.97 -14.73 32.43
N TRP A 9 2.57 -15.52 31.52
CA TRP A 9 1.81 -16.42 30.65
C TRP A 9 1.35 -17.69 31.37
N ARG A 10 2.11 -18.16 32.37
CA ARG A 10 1.76 -19.32 33.21
C ARG A 10 0.87 -18.97 34.40
N CYS A 11 0.70 -17.69 34.73
CA CYS A 11 -0.16 -17.26 35.83
C CYS A 11 -1.62 -17.71 35.62
N ARG A 12 -2.16 -18.50 36.55
CA ARG A 12 -3.53 -19.04 36.51
C ARG A 12 -4.59 -18.00 36.90
N TYR A 13 -4.20 -17.00 37.68
CA TYR A 13 -5.10 -15.93 38.16
C TYR A 13 -5.50 -14.93 37.05
N LEU A 14 -4.75 -14.87 35.95
CA LEU A 14 -5.04 -13.99 34.83
C LEU A 14 -5.90 -14.72 33.79
N CYS A 15 -7.05 -14.14 33.45
CA CYS A 15 -7.89 -14.67 32.39
C CYS A 15 -7.18 -14.57 31.02
N GLY A 16 -7.48 -15.52 30.12
CA GLY A 16 -6.88 -15.56 28.78
C GLY A 16 -7.08 -14.26 27.99
N ARG A 17 -8.23 -13.57 28.18
CA ARG A 17 -8.51 -12.27 27.56
C ARG A 17 -7.52 -11.20 28.00
N THR A 18 -7.19 -11.12 29.30
CA THR A 18 -6.20 -10.16 29.81
C THR A 18 -4.81 -10.46 29.28
N LYS A 19 -4.43 -11.74 29.20
CA LYS A 19 -3.16 -12.15 28.59
C LYS A 19 -3.07 -11.71 27.12
N VAL A 20 -4.12 -11.94 26.33
CA VAL A 20 -4.17 -11.50 24.92
C VAL A 20 -4.10 -9.96 24.81
N ARG A 21 -4.73 -9.22 25.73
CA ARG A 21 -4.60 -7.75 25.78
C ARG A 21 -3.16 -7.31 26.04
N VAL A 22 -2.46 -7.95 26.97
CA VAL A 22 -1.05 -7.66 27.26
C VAL A 22 -0.15 -7.98 26.06
N PHE A 23 -0.39 -9.10 25.38
CA PHE A 23 0.31 -9.43 24.14
C PHE A 23 0.13 -8.34 23.07
N ARG A 24 -1.11 -7.86 22.92
CA ARG A 24 -1.45 -6.81 21.96
C ARG A 24 -0.81 -5.45 22.29
N SER A 25 -0.63 -5.12 23.57
CA SER A 25 -0.08 -3.83 23.99
C SER A 25 1.44 -3.82 24.10
N LEU A 26 2.07 -4.93 24.49
CA LEU A 26 3.51 -4.98 24.72
C LEU A 26 4.27 -5.64 23.57
N VAL A 27 3.83 -6.82 23.14
CA VAL A 27 4.60 -7.61 22.17
C VAL A 27 4.36 -7.16 20.74
N LEU A 28 3.09 -6.91 20.36
CA LEU A 28 2.77 -6.50 18.99
C LEU A 28 3.41 -5.16 18.57
N PRO A 29 3.42 -4.09 19.38
CA PRO A 29 4.03 -2.82 18.96
C PRO A 29 5.53 -2.93 18.78
N VAL A 30 6.22 -3.68 19.66
CA VAL A 30 7.66 -3.94 19.55
C VAL A 30 7.97 -4.77 18.31
N LEU A 31 7.20 -5.85 18.07
CA LEU A 31 7.37 -6.68 16.88
C LEU A 31 7.15 -5.90 15.59
N LEU A 32 6.13 -5.03 15.58
CA LEU A 32 5.70 -4.29 14.39
C LEU A 32 6.26 -2.85 14.35
N TYR A 33 7.35 -2.60 15.09
CA TYR A 33 8.00 -1.31 15.04
C TYR A 33 8.58 -1.07 13.64
N GLY A 34 8.24 0.09 13.05
CA GLY A 34 8.67 0.43 11.69
C GLY A 34 8.10 -0.47 10.59
N CYS A 35 7.06 -1.27 10.84
CA CYS A 35 6.50 -2.17 9.83
C CYS A 35 5.93 -1.45 8.60
N GLU A 36 5.70 -0.14 8.72
CA GLU A 36 5.21 0.73 7.66
C GLU A 36 6.19 0.82 6.48
N THR A 37 7.49 0.73 6.74
CA THR A 37 8.55 0.83 5.71
C THR A 37 9.02 -0.54 5.21
N TRP A 38 8.49 -1.63 5.77
CA TRP A 38 8.94 -2.98 5.41
C TRP A 38 8.42 -3.43 4.03
N THR A 39 9.29 -4.09 3.28
CA THR A 39 8.91 -4.84 2.08
C THR A 39 8.31 -6.20 2.48
N LEU A 40 6.99 -6.33 2.39
CA LEU A 40 6.28 -7.56 2.76
C LEU A 40 6.47 -8.68 1.73
N THR A 41 7.57 -9.45 1.84
CA THR A 41 7.78 -10.69 1.08
C THR A 41 6.83 -11.81 1.51
N LYS A 42 6.63 -12.82 0.66
CA LYS A 42 5.76 -13.98 0.99
C LYS A 42 6.25 -14.71 2.24
N ASP A 43 7.56 -14.84 2.41
CA ASP A 43 8.15 -15.54 3.55
C ASP A 43 8.03 -14.75 4.84
N LEU A 44 8.22 -13.42 4.79
CA LEU A 44 8.01 -12.56 5.95
C LEU A 44 6.56 -12.62 6.43
N ARG A 45 5.59 -12.58 5.49
CA ARG A 45 4.16 -12.73 5.81
C ARG A 45 3.87 -14.05 6.52
N ARG A 46 4.41 -15.15 6.02
CA ARG A 46 4.28 -16.48 6.64
C ARG A 46 4.87 -16.49 8.04
N ARG A 47 6.11 -16.03 8.19
CA ARG A 47 6.81 -15.97 9.50
C ARG A 47 6.05 -15.12 10.53
N LEU A 48 5.54 -13.95 10.14
CA LEU A 48 4.76 -13.08 11.04
C LEU A 48 3.45 -13.72 11.48
N ASN A 49 2.72 -14.35 10.56
CA ASN A 49 1.47 -15.03 10.89
C ASN A 49 1.71 -16.29 11.73
N SER A 50 2.74 -17.07 11.42
CA SER A 50 3.16 -18.21 12.23
C SER A 50 3.61 -17.78 13.62
N PHE A 51 4.36 -16.68 13.75
CA PHE A 51 4.73 -16.13 15.04
C PHE A 51 3.49 -15.73 15.84
N GLY A 52 2.61 -14.91 15.28
CA GLY A 52 1.40 -14.45 15.98
C GLY A 52 0.50 -15.60 16.44
N THR A 53 0.23 -16.58 15.55
CA THR A 53 -0.61 -17.74 15.91
C THR A 53 0.07 -18.67 16.91
N ARG A 54 1.38 -18.91 16.80
CA ARG A 54 2.15 -19.72 17.76
C ARG A 54 2.18 -19.06 19.14
N SER A 55 2.40 -17.75 19.21
CA SER A 55 2.36 -16.98 20.45
C SER A 55 0.97 -17.07 21.10
N LEU A 56 -0.11 -16.86 20.33
CA LEU A 56 -1.47 -16.94 20.86
C LEU A 56 -1.82 -18.34 21.39
N ARG A 57 -1.41 -19.40 20.68
CA ARG A 57 -1.58 -20.78 21.18
C ARG A 57 -0.87 -21.00 22.52
N ARG A 58 0.38 -20.55 22.64
CA ARG A 58 1.14 -20.65 23.88
C ARG A 58 0.49 -19.89 25.04
N ILE A 59 -0.01 -18.68 24.77
CA ILE A 59 -0.66 -17.82 25.77
C ILE A 59 -1.97 -18.43 26.31
N LEU A 60 -2.73 -19.07 25.42
CA LEU A 60 -4.01 -19.70 25.77
C LEU A 60 -3.84 -21.15 26.26
N GLY A 61 -2.63 -21.71 26.14
CA GLY A 61 -2.33 -23.07 26.57
C GLY A 61 -2.87 -24.16 25.64
N TYR A 62 -3.14 -23.85 24.37
CA TYR A 62 -3.58 -24.86 23.41
C TYR A 62 -2.46 -25.86 23.11
N HIS A 63 -2.81 -27.13 23.15
CA HIS A 63 -1.94 -28.23 22.79
C HIS A 63 -2.18 -28.65 21.33
N TRP A 64 -1.25 -29.43 20.76
CA TRP A 64 -1.39 -29.92 19.38
C TRP A 64 -2.60 -30.85 19.21
N SER A 65 -3.00 -31.53 20.29
CA SER A 65 -4.15 -32.44 20.36
C SER A 65 -5.51 -31.73 20.26
N ASP A 66 -5.58 -30.41 20.44
CA ASP A 66 -6.85 -29.69 20.47
C ASP A 66 -7.39 -29.38 19.06
N PHE A 67 -6.60 -29.65 18.00
CA PHE A 67 -6.94 -29.46 16.58
C PHE A 67 -7.63 -28.12 16.26
N VAL A 68 -7.28 -27.05 16.98
CA VAL A 68 -7.91 -25.73 16.83
C VAL A 68 -7.41 -25.04 15.55
N SER A 69 -8.35 -24.75 14.65
CA SER A 69 -8.07 -24.00 13.42
C SER A 69 -7.57 -22.59 13.71
N ASN A 70 -6.70 -22.07 12.84
CA ASN A 70 -6.17 -20.70 12.98
C ASN A 70 -7.27 -19.64 12.98
N GLU A 71 -8.33 -19.85 12.19
CA GLU A 71 -9.45 -18.92 12.10
C GLU A 71 -10.28 -18.89 13.38
N ARG A 72 -10.53 -20.06 13.99
CA ARG A 72 -11.23 -20.16 15.27
C ARG A 72 -10.44 -19.46 16.37
N LEU A 73 -9.13 -19.70 16.45
CA LEU A 73 -8.22 -19.04 17.40
C LEU A 73 -8.29 -17.51 17.30
N LEU A 74 -8.24 -16.98 16.08
CA LEU A 74 -8.31 -15.53 15.83
C LEU A 74 -9.69 -14.94 16.15
N ARG A 75 -10.76 -15.67 15.86
CA ARG A 75 -12.14 -15.26 16.19
C ARG A 75 -12.36 -15.19 17.70
N GLU A 76 -11.90 -16.19 18.44
CA GLU A 76 -12.02 -16.25 19.91
C GLU A 76 -11.20 -15.13 20.60
N THR A 77 -10.02 -14.83 20.08
CA THR A 77 -9.15 -13.75 20.59
C THR A 77 -9.54 -12.35 20.11
N ARG A 78 -10.51 -12.24 19.19
CA ARG A 78 -10.86 -10.99 18.47
C ARG A 78 -9.64 -10.31 17.84
N MET A 79 -8.68 -11.12 17.39
CA MET A 79 -7.49 -10.64 16.70
C MET A 79 -7.58 -10.96 15.21
N ARG A 80 -6.93 -10.12 14.39
CA ARG A 80 -6.71 -10.39 12.97
C ARG A 80 -5.31 -10.95 12.78
N PHE A 81 -5.05 -11.55 11.64
CA PHE A 81 -3.69 -11.91 11.24
C PHE A 81 -2.74 -10.71 11.34
N VAL A 82 -1.51 -10.96 11.79
CA VAL A 82 -0.48 -9.92 11.95
C VAL A 82 -0.26 -9.19 10.64
N THR A 83 -0.30 -9.91 9.51
CA THR A 83 -0.20 -9.31 8.17
C THR A 83 -1.29 -8.28 7.87
N CYS A 84 -2.51 -8.47 8.37
CA CYS A 84 -3.58 -7.49 8.18
C CYS A 84 -3.30 -6.20 8.95
N ILE A 85 -2.75 -6.31 10.17
CA ILE A 85 -2.36 -5.17 11.00
C ILE A 85 -1.23 -4.38 10.32
N VAL A 86 -0.23 -5.06 9.77
CA VAL A 86 0.86 -4.39 9.02
C VAL A 86 0.32 -3.66 7.80
N ARG A 87 -0.52 -4.31 6.99
CA ARG A 87 -1.14 -3.69 5.81
C ARG A 87 -1.93 -2.44 6.16
N GLU A 88 -2.72 -2.49 7.24
CA GLU A 88 -3.47 -1.33 7.69
C GLU A 88 -2.56 -0.16 8.07
N ARG A 89 -1.47 -0.42 8.81
CA ARG A 89 -0.50 0.62 9.15
C ARG A 89 0.19 1.21 7.91
N GLN A 90 0.59 0.35 6.96
CA GLN A 90 1.16 0.79 5.68
C GLN A 90 0.19 1.66 4.89
N LEU A 91 -1.08 1.30 4.83
CA LEU A 91 -2.11 2.08 4.15
C LEU A 91 -2.39 3.41 4.86
N ARG A 92 -2.36 3.44 6.19
CA ARG A 92 -2.47 4.69 6.98
C ARG A 92 -1.30 5.63 6.67
N LEU A 93 -0.06 5.13 6.68
CA LEU A 93 1.10 5.93 6.31
C LEU A 93 0.99 6.45 4.87
N TYR A 94 0.61 5.58 3.93
CA TYR A 94 0.38 5.98 2.53
C TYR A 94 -0.68 7.08 2.42
N GLY A 95 -1.78 6.97 3.19
CA GLY A 95 -2.80 8.00 3.28
C GLY A 95 -2.23 9.33 3.76
N HIS A 96 -1.44 9.34 4.84
CA HIS A 96 -0.77 10.54 5.34
C HIS A 96 0.16 11.16 4.30
N VAL A 97 1.00 10.35 3.64
CA VAL A 97 1.91 10.82 2.59
C VAL A 97 1.12 11.44 1.43
N ARG A 98 0.03 10.80 1.00
CA ARG A 98 -0.81 11.33 -0.09
C ARG A 98 -1.42 12.69 0.27
N LEU A 99 -1.93 12.83 1.50
CA LEU A 99 -2.50 14.11 1.98
C LEU A 99 -1.42 15.20 1.99
N LEU A 100 -0.24 14.91 2.56
CA LEU A 100 0.89 15.85 2.61
C LEU A 100 1.39 16.27 1.22
N THR A 101 1.30 15.38 0.22
CA THR A 101 1.63 15.70 -1.17
C THR A 101 0.58 16.63 -1.80
N GLN A 102 -0.71 16.41 -1.54
CA GLN A 102 -1.80 17.25 -2.09
C GLN A 102 -1.70 18.69 -1.57
N ASP A 103 -1.35 18.85 -0.30
CA ASP A 103 -1.16 20.16 0.33
C ASP A 103 0.14 20.86 -0.11
N ASN A 104 0.92 20.26 -1.03
CA ASN A 104 2.27 20.69 -1.45
C ASN A 104 3.27 20.83 -0.28
N PHE A 105 2.94 20.30 0.90
CA PHE A 105 3.75 20.45 2.10
C PHE A 105 5.13 19.80 1.93
N ILE A 106 5.20 18.64 1.28
CA ILE A 106 6.45 17.92 1.03
C ILE A 106 7.41 18.77 0.17
N GLU A 107 6.90 19.40 -0.88
CA GLU A 107 7.69 20.27 -1.75
C GLU A 107 8.14 21.53 -1.03
N ASP A 108 7.30 22.11 -0.18
CA ASP A 108 7.67 23.27 0.64
C ASP A 108 8.75 22.94 1.66
N VAL A 109 8.67 21.81 2.35
CA VAL A 109 9.73 21.33 3.25
C VAL A 109 11.02 21.09 2.48
N ARG A 110 10.95 20.47 1.30
CA ARG A 110 12.12 20.24 0.43
C ARG A 110 12.79 21.54 0.00
N ARG A 111 11.99 22.55 -0.37
CA ARG A 111 12.47 23.89 -0.78
C ARG A 111 13.08 24.66 0.38
N LYS A 112 12.55 24.50 1.60
CA LYS A 112 13.08 25.14 2.83
C LYS A 112 14.35 24.50 3.37
N ARG A 113 14.78 23.34 2.85
CA ARG A 113 16.02 22.67 3.27
C ARG A 113 17.26 23.54 3.03
N TYR A 114 17.24 24.37 2.00
CA TYR A 114 18.31 25.32 1.68
C TYR A 114 17.70 26.69 1.39
N TYR A 115 18.46 27.76 1.64
CA TYR A 115 18.00 29.10 1.33
C TYR A 115 17.87 29.31 -0.19
N GLU A 116 16.65 29.64 -0.64
CA GLU A 116 16.35 30.05 -2.01
C GLU A 116 16.36 31.59 -2.10
N LYS A 117 17.26 32.15 -2.92
CA LYS A 117 17.31 33.60 -3.18
C LYS A 117 15.97 34.09 -3.79
N PRO A 118 15.47 35.30 -3.44
CA PRO A 118 14.20 35.82 -3.94
C PRO A 118 14.08 35.83 -5.47
N CYS A 119 15.16 36.22 -6.18
CA CYS A 119 15.17 36.22 -7.65
C CYS A 119 14.96 34.83 -8.25
N ARG A 120 15.56 33.78 -7.66
CA ARG A 120 15.38 32.40 -8.11
C ARG A 120 13.97 31.89 -7.81
N ARG A 121 13.41 32.27 -6.66
CA ARG A 121 12.02 31.97 -6.31
C ARG A 121 11.05 32.55 -7.34
N CYS A 122 11.22 33.81 -7.73
CA CYS A 122 10.36 34.46 -8.73
C CYS A 122 10.45 33.77 -10.11
N GLN A 123 11.67 33.45 -10.56
CA GLN A 123 11.89 32.72 -11.82
C GLN A 123 11.18 31.35 -11.82
N ARG A 124 11.32 30.61 -10.71
CA ARG A 124 10.67 29.30 -10.54
C ARG A 124 9.14 29.41 -10.55
N GLN A 125 8.57 30.36 -9.82
CA GLN A 125 7.11 30.56 -9.77
C GLN A 125 6.54 30.88 -11.15
N SER A 126 7.22 31.76 -11.91
CA SER A 126 6.85 32.06 -13.29
C SER A 126 6.88 30.80 -14.16
N PHE A 127 7.96 30.01 -14.07
CA PHE A 127 8.08 28.75 -14.81
C PHE A 127 7.00 27.72 -14.44
N GLU A 128 6.74 27.50 -13.14
CA GLU A 128 5.69 26.59 -12.65
C GLU A 128 4.30 27.00 -13.12
N MET A 129 4.01 28.31 -13.13
CA MET A 129 2.74 28.84 -13.62
C MET A 129 2.59 28.61 -15.13
N CYS A 130 3.60 28.98 -15.92
CA CYS A 130 3.58 28.78 -17.37
C CYS A 130 3.46 27.30 -17.74
N LYS A 131 4.19 26.43 -17.03
CA LYS A 131 4.11 24.98 -17.22
C LYS A 131 2.71 24.44 -16.87
N ARG A 132 2.10 24.88 -15.77
CA ARG A 132 0.73 24.49 -15.40
C ARG A 132 -0.29 24.87 -16.47
N ILE A 133 -0.18 26.08 -17.02
CA ILE A 133 -1.05 26.54 -18.11
C ILE A 133 -0.86 25.63 -19.33
N TYR A 134 0.39 25.43 -19.75
CA TYR A 134 0.73 24.58 -20.89
C TYR A 134 0.22 23.14 -20.74
N ASP A 135 0.53 22.50 -19.61
CA ASP A 135 0.11 21.13 -19.33
C ASP A 135 -1.43 21.02 -19.30
N SER A 136 -2.12 22.03 -18.77
CA SER A 136 -3.58 22.07 -18.76
C SER A 136 -4.17 22.17 -20.18
N GLU A 137 -3.66 23.07 -21.02
CA GLU A 137 -4.10 23.25 -22.41
C GLU A 137 -3.77 22.03 -23.26
N MET A 138 -2.56 21.49 -23.10
CA MET A 138 -2.13 20.28 -23.78
C MET A 138 -3.04 19.10 -23.41
N SER A 139 -3.38 18.94 -22.12
CA SER A 139 -4.30 17.89 -21.69
C SER A 139 -5.71 18.04 -22.27
N ARG A 140 -6.21 19.27 -22.45
CA ARG A 140 -7.49 19.55 -23.11
C ARG A 140 -7.45 19.15 -24.57
N ARG A 141 -6.38 19.51 -25.28
CA ARG A 141 -6.18 19.16 -26.69
C ARG A 141 -6.06 17.66 -26.90
N ILE A 142 -5.30 16.96 -26.04
CA ILE A 142 -5.17 15.50 -26.08
C ILE A 142 -6.54 14.86 -25.86
N LYS A 143 -7.33 15.29 -24.87
CA LYS A 143 -8.69 14.75 -24.64
C LYS A 143 -9.59 14.92 -25.87
N PHE A 144 -9.53 16.07 -26.52
CA PHE A 144 -10.28 16.34 -27.75
C PHE A 144 -9.85 15.40 -28.89
N LEU A 145 -8.55 15.29 -29.16
CA LEU A 145 -8.03 14.43 -30.23
C LEU A 145 -8.19 12.94 -29.93
N SER A 146 -8.12 12.54 -28.66
CA SER A 146 -8.28 11.16 -28.23
C SER A 146 -9.64 10.57 -28.61
N GLN A 147 -10.69 11.39 -28.77
CA GLN A 147 -11.99 10.92 -29.26
C GLN A 147 -11.94 10.43 -30.70
N LYS A 148 -10.99 10.94 -31.50
CA LYS A 148 -10.76 10.54 -32.89
C LYS A 148 -9.80 9.36 -33.03
N ASN A 149 -9.21 8.88 -31.94
CA ASN A 149 -8.31 7.74 -31.94
C ASN A 149 -9.10 6.42 -32.00
N ARG A 150 -9.88 6.24 -33.06
CA ARG A 150 -10.60 5.00 -33.40
C ARG A 150 -9.82 4.26 -34.47
N THR A 151 -9.96 2.94 -34.54
CA THR A 151 -9.46 2.16 -35.69
C THR A 151 -10.07 2.75 -36.95
N ASP A 152 -9.22 2.99 -37.97
CA ASP A 152 -9.70 3.58 -39.21
C ASP A 152 -10.82 2.71 -39.80
N PRO A 153 -12.01 3.29 -40.08
CA PRO A 153 -13.13 2.52 -40.63
C PRO A 153 -12.83 1.91 -42.01
N TRP A 154 -11.77 2.39 -42.68
CA TRP A 154 -11.49 2.13 -44.09
C TRP A 154 -10.28 1.21 -44.32
N VAL A 155 -9.86 0.44 -43.32
CA VAL A 155 -8.68 -0.45 -43.39
C VAL A 155 -8.76 -1.47 -44.56
N GLY A 156 -9.95 -1.80 -45.07
CA GLY A 156 -10.13 -2.70 -46.23
C GLY A 156 -10.26 -2.02 -47.61
N TYR A 157 -10.48 -0.71 -47.67
CA TYR A 157 -10.82 -0.01 -48.93
C TYR A 157 -9.64 0.06 -49.90
N GLU A 158 -8.41 0.00 -49.39
CA GLU A 158 -7.19 0.06 -50.20
C GLU A 158 -6.88 -1.29 -50.90
N GLN A 159 -7.18 -2.42 -50.23
CA GLN A 159 -7.07 -3.76 -50.82
C GLN A 159 -8.16 -4.03 -51.86
N GLU A 160 -9.37 -3.52 -51.64
CA GLU A 160 -10.52 -3.68 -52.55
C GLU A 160 -10.38 -2.80 -53.81
N ARG A 161 -9.78 -1.62 -53.68
CA ARG A 161 -9.50 -0.72 -54.82
C ARG A 161 -8.42 -1.30 -55.75
N LEU A 162 -7.36 -1.92 -55.21
CA LEU A 162 -6.36 -2.62 -56.03
C LEU A 162 -6.95 -3.84 -56.75
N ARG A 163 -7.86 -4.59 -56.10
CA ARG A 163 -8.58 -5.70 -56.75
C ARG A 163 -9.49 -5.25 -57.90
N ARG A 164 -10.19 -4.11 -57.76
CA ARG A 164 -11.05 -3.57 -58.84
C ARG A 164 -10.25 -3.01 -60.03
N VAL A 165 -9.06 -2.45 -59.80
CA VAL A 165 -8.21 -1.95 -60.89
C VAL A 165 -7.61 -3.12 -61.69
N VAL A 166 -7.23 -4.23 -61.04
CA VAL A 166 -6.69 -5.42 -61.73
C VAL A 166 -7.78 -6.20 -62.49
N CYS A 167 -9.04 -6.18 -62.06
CA CYS A 167 -10.16 -6.79 -62.79
C CYS A 167 -10.65 -6.00 -64.02
N PHE A 168 -10.19 -4.76 -64.24
CA PHE A 168 -10.57 -3.93 -65.39
C PHE A 168 -9.55 -3.95 -66.54
N THR A 169 -8.45 -4.69 -66.40
CA THR A 169 -7.35 -4.77 -67.38
C THR A 169 -7.21 -6.15 -68.05
N CYS A 170 -8.28 -6.94 -68.16
CA CYS A 170 -8.28 -8.23 -68.86
C CYS A 170 -9.40 -8.31 -69.90
#